data_AF-A0A662ISM5-F1
#
_entry.id   AF-A0A662ISM5-F1
#
_cell.length_a   1.000
_cell.length_b   1.000
_cell.length_c   1.000
_cell.angle_alpha   90.00
_cell.angle_beta   90.00
_cell.angle_gamma   90.00
#
_symmetry.space_group_name_H-M   'P 1'
#
loop_
_entity.id
_entity.type
_entity.pdbx_description
1 polymer ?
#
loop_
_entity_poly.entity_id
_entity_poly.type
_entity_poly.pdbx_seq_one_letter_code
_entity_poly.pdbx_strand_id
1 'polypeptide(L)'
;MREIVVKVDNEEYRMIMNFKKVYDTVVEYESDFNEYMRDVIREGLNKMLTDLPPKNVSVLLKTIQAMFRENPEFVCNFIVQVLKKGSNISQEEEQRIKEIRGHYIS
;
A
#
# COMPACT_ATOMS: atom_id res chain seq x y z
N MET A 1 5.64 17.45 16.87
CA MET A 1 5.79 17.07 15.45
C MET A 1 7.24 16.66 15.24
N ARG A 2 7.53 15.64 14.43
CA ARG A 2 8.91 15.26 14.06
C ARG A 2 9.13 15.66 12.61
N GLU A 3 10.34 16.09 12.26
CA GLU A 3 10.69 16.58 10.93
C GLU A 3 11.71 15.65 10.27
N ILE A 4 11.54 15.42 8.95
CA ILE A 4 12.50 14.71 8.11
C ILE A 4 12.90 15.68 7.00
N VAL A 5 14.20 15.94 6.86
CA VAL A 5 14.75 16.80 5.81
C VAL A 5 15.54 15.93 4.84
N VAL A 6 15.12 15.92 3.57
CA VAL A 6 15.80 15.21 2.49
C VAL A 6 16.34 16.23 1.50
N LYS A 7 17.63 16.11 1.15
CA LYS A 7 18.21 16.89 0.05
C LYS A 7 18.00 16.09 -1.23
N VAL A 8 17.30 16.68 -2.18
CA VAL A 8 17.08 16.16 -3.52
C VAL A 8 17.86 17.01 -4.51
N ASP A 9 18.20 16.44 -5.67
CA ASP A 9 18.80 17.22 -6.74
C ASP A 9 17.75 18.07 -7.50
N ASN A 10 18.23 18.89 -8.43
CA ASN A 10 17.36 19.80 -9.21
C ASN A 10 16.38 19.05 -10.12
N GLU A 11 16.77 17.86 -10.61
CA GLU A 11 15.93 17.07 -11.50
C GLU A 11 14.80 16.41 -10.72
N GLU A 12 15.13 15.75 -9.61
CA GLU A 12 14.18 15.17 -8.67
C GLU A 12 13.19 16.22 -8.15
N TYR A 13 13.70 17.39 -7.74
CA TYR A 13 12.85 18.50 -7.31
C TYR A 13 11.86 18.91 -8.39
N ARG A 14 12.34 19.12 -9.62
CA ARG A 14 11.48 19.50 -10.76
C ARG A 14 10.43 18.44 -11.04
N MET A 15 10.79 17.16 -10.98
CA MET A 15 9.87 16.06 -11.22
C MET A 15 8.77 16.00 -10.15
N ILE A 16 9.14 16.03 -8.87
CA ILE A 16 8.21 16.02 -7.74
C ILE A 16 7.23 17.19 -7.84
N MET A 17 7.75 18.40 -8.04
CA MET A 17 6.90 19.61 -8.10
C MET A 17 5.92 19.57 -9.28
N ASN A 18 6.32 19.05 -10.44
CA ASN A 18 5.43 18.99 -11.60
C ASN A 18 4.43 17.84 -11.52
N PHE A 19 4.82 16.69 -10.96
CA PHE A 19 3.94 15.54 -10.85
C PHE A 19 2.75 15.80 -9.89
N LYS A 20 2.88 16.72 -8.93
CA LYS A 20 1.76 17.17 -8.10
C LYS A 20 0.53 17.54 -8.93
N LYS A 21 0.69 18.16 -10.10
CA LYS A 21 -0.44 18.51 -10.99
C LYS A 21 -1.21 17.27 -11.45
N VAL A 22 -0.50 16.19 -11.75
CA VAL A 22 -1.10 14.91 -12.13
C VAL A 22 -1.83 14.32 -10.92
N TYR A 23 -1.17 14.34 -9.75
CA TYR A 23 -1.78 13.86 -8.51
C TYR A 23 -3.08 14.61 -8.18
N ASP A 24 -3.06 15.94 -8.12
CA ASP A 24 -4.25 16.79 -7.85
C ASP A 24 -5.39 16.50 -8.83
N THR A 25 -5.04 16.24 -10.10
CA THR A 25 -6.02 15.87 -11.13
C THR A 25 -6.65 14.50 -10.85
N VAL A 26 -5.86 13.52 -10.42
CA VAL A 26 -6.32 12.16 -10.14
C VAL A 26 -7.16 12.10 -8.86
N VAL A 27 -6.81 12.88 -7.84
CA VAL A 27 -7.56 12.92 -6.57
C VAL A 27 -8.75 13.89 -6.61
N GLU A 28 -8.91 14.65 -7.70
CA GLU A 28 -9.99 15.59 -7.95
C GLU A 28 -10.07 16.78 -6.95
N TYR A 29 -8.96 17.14 -6.30
CA TYR A 29 -8.83 18.35 -5.50
C TYR A 29 -7.40 18.90 -5.46
N GLU A 30 -7.25 20.17 -5.11
CA GLU A 30 -5.94 20.80 -4.93
C GLU A 30 -5.39 20.44 -3.53
N SER A 31 -4.45 19.50 -3.48
CA SER A 31 -3.81 19.07 -2.24
C SER A 31 -2.79 20.11 -1.73
N ASP A 32 -2.55 20.15 -0.42
CA ASP A 32 -1.36 20.88 0.07
C ASP A 32 -0.08 20.09 -0.23
N PHE A 33 1.08 20.76 -0.29
CA PHE A 33 2.34 20.07 -0.65
C PHE A 33 2.73 18.98 0.36
N ASN A 34 2.44 19.15 1.65
CA ASN A 34 2.77 18.16 2.66
C ASN A 34 1.87 16.92 2.54
N GLU A 35 0.61 17.10 2.17
CA GLU A 35 -0.32 16.01 1.86
C GLU A 35 0.17 15.18 0.68
N TYR A 36 0.44 15.84 -0.44
CA TYR A 36 1.04 15.21 -1.62
C TYR A 36 2.31 14.43 -1.26
N MET A 37 3.24 15.04 -0.52
CA MET A 37 4.48 14.38 -0.13
C MET A 37 4.29 13.22 0.84
N ARG A 38 3.31 13.29 1.76
CA ARG A 38 2.99 12.16 2.65
C ARG A 38 2.54 10.94 1.86
N ASP A 39 1.73 11.15 0.82
CA ASP A 39 1.24 10.07 -0.02
C ASP A 39 2.33 9.53 -0.94
N VAL A 40 3.17 10.39 -1.54
CA VAL A 40 4.35 9.94 -2.30
C VAL A 40 5.26 9.06 -1.45
N ILE A 41 5.52 9.45 -0.20
CA ILE A 41 6.34 8.66 0.73
C ILE A 41 5.66 7.34 1.06
N ARG A 42 4.36 7.35 1.37
CA ARG A 42 3.60 6.14 1.71
C ARG A 42 3.62 5.14 0.55
N GLU A 43 3.33 5.61 -0.67
CA GLU A 43 3.35 4.77 -1.86
C GLU A 43 4.76 4.28 -2.19
N GLY A 44 5.78 5.12 -2.03
CA GLY A 44 7.18 4.73 -2.16
C GLY A 44 7.57 3.59 -1.21
N LEU A 45 7.18 3.67 0.07
CA LEU A 45 7.44 2.62 1.06
C LEU A 45 6.70 1.32 0.73
N ASN A 46 5.42 1.40 0.35
CA ASN A 46 4.63 0.24 -0.07
C ASN A 46 5.25 -0.45 -1.30
N LYS A 47 5.69 0.35 -2.27
CA LYS A 47 6.34 -0.12 -3.49
C LYS A 47 7.68 -0.79 -3.18
N MET A 48 8.50 -0.19 -2.31
CA MET A 48 9.76 -0.81 -1.86
C MET A 48 9.54 -2.17 -1.19
N LEU A 49 8.52 -2.31 -0.34
CA LEU A 49 8.19 -3.60 0.29
C LEU A 49 7.78 -4.67 -0.73
N THR A 50 7.18 -4.25 -1.84
CA THR A 50 6.68 -5.15 -2.90
C THR A 50 7.76 -5.49 -3.93
N ASP A 51 8.62 -4.53 -4.26
CA ASP A 51 9.64 -4.64 -5.31
C ASP A 51 11.00 -5.12 -4.80
N LEU A 52 11.25 -5.00 -3.49
CA LEU A 52 12.46 -5.48 -2.83
C LEU A 52 12.18 -6.69 -1.91
N PRO A 53 11.38 -7.70 -2.31
CA PRO A 53 11.22 -8.87 -1.47
C PRO A 53 12.57 -9.61 -1.42
N PRO A 54 12.87 -10.32 -0.33
CA PRO A 54 14.03 -11.19 -0.30
C PRO A 54 14.03 -12.11 -1.51
N LYS A 55 15.15 -12.18 -2.24
CA LYS A 55 15.27 -12.99 -3.48
C LYS A 55 14.89 -14.47 -3.31
N ASN A 56 14.85 -14.95 -2.07
CA ASN A 56 14.51 -16.31 -1.72
C ASN A 56 13.35 -16.34 -0.71
N VAL A 57 12.29 -17.07 -1.05
CA VAL A 57 11.12 -17.32 -0.19
C VAL A 57 11.53 -17.86 1.20
N SER A 58 12.60 -18.65 1.29
CA SER A 58 13.14 -19.13 2.57
C SER A 58 13.56 -17.98 3.50
N VAL A 59 14.14 -16.90 2.96
CA VAL A 59 14.52 -15.73 3.76
C VAL A 59 13.27 -15.02 4.26
N LEU A 60 12.26 -14.84 3.40
CA LEU A 60 10.98 -14.25 3.82
C LEU A 60 10.31 -15.05 4.95
N LEU A 61 10.25 -16.38 4.82
CA LEU A 61 9.70 -17.25 5.86
C LEU A 61 10.49 -17.16 7.17
N LYS A 62 11.82 -17.09 7.10
CA LYS A 62 12.67 -16.88 8.29
C LYS A 62 12.43 -15.50 8.91
N THR A 63 12.21 -14.47 8.12
CA THR A 63 11.84 -13.12 8.61
C THR A 63 10.51 -13.17 9.36
N ILE A 64 9.49 -13.84 8.82
CA ILE A 64 8.20 -14.01 9.51
C ILE A 64 8.38 -14.77 10.84
N GLN A 65 9.20 -15.82 10.86
CA GLN A 65 9.54 -16.53 12.10
C GLN A 65 10.27 -15.65 13.11
N ALA A 66 11.14 -14.75 12.67
CA ALA A 66 11.82 -13.80 13.53
C ALA A 66 10.84 -12.77 14.11
N MET A 67 9.95 -12.21 13.28
CA MET A 67 8.87 -11.31 13.73
C MET A 67 7.98 -11.97 14.78
N PHE A 68 7.63 -13.25 14.60
CA PHE A 68 6.86 -13.99 15.60
C PHE A 68 7.60 -14.12 16.93
N ARG A 69 8.92 -14.36 16.91
CA ARG A 69 9.71 -14.44 18.16
C ARG A 69 9.81 -13.10 18.86
N GLU A 70 9.83 -12.00 18.12
CA GLU A 70 9.94 -10.65 18.66
C GLU A 70 8.60 -10.13 19.22
N ASN A 71 7.50 -10.35 18.49
CA ASN A 71 6.17 -9.92 18.90
C ASN A 71 5.08 -10.93 18.44
N PRO A 72 4.90 -12.03 19.18
CA PRO A 72 4.02 -13.13 18.77
C PRO A 72 2.55 -12.71 18.70
N GLU A 73 2.08 -11.91 19.67
CA GLU A 73 0.69 -11.45 19.73
C GLU A 73 0.32 -10.61 18.51
N PHE A 74 1.16 -9.64 18.14
CA PHE A 74 0.93 -8.81 16.95
C PHE A 74 0.85 -9.67 15.69
N VAL A 75 1.84 -10.54 15.47
CA VAL A 75 1.93 -11.34 14.23
C VAL A 75 0.72 -12.26 14.10
N CYS A 76 0.35 -12.97 15.17
CA CYS A 76 -0.81 -13.87 15.16
C CYS A 76 -2.12 -13.09 14.91
N ASN A 77 -2.35 -12.00 15.63
CA ASN A 77 -3.56 -11.19 15.47
C ASN A 77 -3.64 -10.59 14.06
N PHE A 78 -2.52 -10.09 13.53
CA PHE A 78 -2.45 -9.52 12.18
C PHE A 78 -2.77 -10.56 11.10
N ILE A 79 -2.17 -11.75 11.15
CA ILE A 79 -2.46 -12.85 10.20
C ILE A 79 -3.94 -13.21 10.25
N VAL A 80 -4.51 -13.39 11.45
CA VAL A 80 -5.94 -13.70 11.61
C VAL A 80 -6.82 -12.61 11.01
N GLN A 81 -6.52 -11.34 11.26
CA GLN A 81 -7.27 -10.22 10.71
C GLN A 81 -7.20 -10.17 9.18
N VAL A 82 -6.00 -10.34 8.60
CA VAL A 82 -5.80 -10.33 7.14
C VAL A 82 -6.56 -11.47 6.47
N LEU A 83 -6.46 -12.71 7.01
CA LEU A 83 -7.16 -13.86 6.45
C LEU A 83 -8.68 -13.71 6.52
N LYS A 84 -9.21 -13.20 7.64
CA LYS A 84 -10.63 -12.91 7.79
C LYS A 84 -11.11 -11.83 6.80
N LYS A 85 -10.34 -10.76 6.63
CA LYS A 85 -10.64 -9.71 5.64
C LYS A 85 -10.59 -10.24 4.21
N GLY A 86 -9.58 -11.05 3.87
CA GLY A 86 -9.46 -11.67 2.55
C GLY A 86 -10.60 -12.64 2.23
N SER A 87 -11.12 -13.34 3.24
CA SER A 87 -12.29 -14.22 3.11
C SER A 87 -13.57 -13.43 2.82
N ASN A 88 -13.72 -12.26 3.44
CA ASN A 88 -14.86 -11.37 3.20
C ASN A 88 -14.78 -10.69 1.82
N ILE A 89 -13.58 -10.29 1.39
CA ILE A 89 -13.36 -9.73 0.05
C ILE A 89 -13.70 -10.76 -1.03
N SER A 90 -13.30 -12.03 -0.87
CA SER A 90 -13.64 -13.06 -1.87
C SER A 90 -15.15 -13.30 -1.97
N GLN A 91 -15.89 -13.23 -0.86
CA GLN A 91 -17.34 -13.37 -0.85
C GLN A 91 -18.06 -12.16 -1.46
N GLU A 92 -17.61 -10.94 -1.16
CA GLU A 92 -18.17 -9.73 -1.77
C GLU A 92 -17.87 -9.64 -3.27
N GLU A 93 -16.68 -10.07 -3.71
CA GLU A 93 -16.31 -10.12 -5.13
C GLU A 93 -17.14 -11.17 -5.88
N GLU A 94 -17.33 -12.35 -5.29
CA GLU A 94 -18.23 -13.38 -5.83
C GLU A 94 -19.69 -12.90 -5.91
N GLN A 95 -20.16 -12.16 -4.91
CA GLN A 95 -21.51 -11.58 -4.88
C GLN A 95 -21.67 -10.52 -5.98
N ARG A 96 -20.70 -9.60 -6.13
CA ARG A 96 -20.68 -8.59 -7.20
C ARG A 96 -20.66 -9.22 -8.59
N ILE A 97 -19.87 -10.27 -8.79
CA ILE A 97 -19.82 -11.00 -10.07
C ILE A 97 -21.17 -11.70 -10.36
N LYS A 98 -21.87 -12.22 -9.34
CA LYS A 98 -23.23 -12.76 -9.50
C LYS A 98 -24.26 -11.69 -9.82
N GLU A 99 -24.19 -10.52 -9.19
CA GLU A 99 -25.08 -9.38 -9.44
C GLU A 99 -24.92 -8.82 -10.86
N ILE A 100 -23.68 -8.70 -11.33
CA ILE A 100 -23.36 -8.31 -12.72
C ILE A 100 -23.93 -9.34 -13.70
N ARG A 101 -23.74 -10.65 -13.46
CA ARG A 101 -24.29 -11.70 -14.32
C ARG A 101 -25.81 -11.77 -14.31
N GLY A 102 -26.45 -11.41 -13.19
CA GLY A 102 -27.92 -11.35 -13.07
C GLY A 102 -28.56 -10.23 -13.91
N HIS A 103 -27.83 -9.15 -14.22
CA HIS A 103 -28.33 -8.02 -15.02
C HIS A 103 -28.24 -8.24 -16.54
N TYR A 104 -27.55 -9.28 -17.01
CA TYR A 104 -27.42 -9.60 -18.44
C TYR A 104 -28.30 -10.79 -18.90
N ILE A 105 -29.10 -11.39 -18.00
CA ILE A 105 -30.03 -12.50 -18.30
C ILE A 105 -31.47 -12.13 -17.89
N SER A 106 -31.83 -10.85 -17.97
CA SER A 106 -33.21 -10.36 -17.90
C SER A 106 -33.57 -9.58 -19.15
#